data_AF-A0A8I2BLE2-F1
#
_entry.id   AF-A0A8I2BLE2-F1
#
_cell.length_a   1.000
_cell.length_b   1.000
_cell.length_c   1.000
_cell.angle_alpha   90.00
_cell.angle_beta   90.00
_cell.angle_gamma   90.00
#
_symmetry.space_group_name_H-M   'P 1'
#
loop_
_entity.id
_entity.type
_entity.pdbx_description
1 polymer ?
#
loop_
_entity_poly.entity_id
_entity_poly.type
_entity_poly.pdbx_seq_one_letter_code
_entity_poly.pdbx_strand_id
1 'polypeptide(L)'
;MDFTDPFHNIEENIEITGYESVLGGQLAEKAVWVDEAKCIGCQYCVHVASNTFTVDEFHGRSRAIRQDGDSSDVIQEAIDTCPVDCIHWVKFEELDDLENSLDRDMFQTFGKPPRVNKH
;
A
#
# COMPACT_ATOMS: atom_id res chain seq x y z
N MET A 1 39.02 -5.05 3.05
CA MET A 1 37.76 -5.04 3.83
C MET A 1 36.72 -4.56 2.86
N ASP A 2 36.19 -5.52 2.12
CA ASP A 2 35.25 -5.36 1.02
C ASP A 2 33.90 -4.93 1.57
N PHE A 3 33.55 -3.67 1.34
CA PHE A 3 32.16 -3.21 1.44
C PHE A 3 31.50 -3.57 0.12
N THR A 4 31.02 -4.80 0.00
CA THR A 4 30.04 -5.15 -1.02
C THR A 4 28.79 -4.34 -0.74
N ASP A 5 28.57 -3.30 -1.54
CA ASP A 5 27.38 -2.46 -1.54
C ASP A 5 26.14 -3.34 -1.80
N PRO A 6 25.17 -3.44 -0.88
CA PRO A 6 24.01 -4.33 -1.03
C PRO A 6 23.01 -3.92 -2.13
N PHE A 7 23.24 -2.79 -2.81
CA PHE A 7 22.27 -2.17 -3.71
C PHE A 7 22.51 -2.47 -5.20
N HIS A 8 23.42 -3.38 -5.56
CA HIS A 8 23.79 -3.58 -6.97
C HIS A 8 22.87 -4.51 -7.79
N ASN A 9 21.60 -4.70 -7.42
CA ASN A 9 20.66 -5.50 -8.20
C ASN A 9 19.28 -4.82 -8.32
N ILE A 10 19.26 -3.63 -8.91
CA ILE A 10 18.07 -3.18 -9.63
C ILE A 10 18.47 -3.31 -11.10
N GLU A 11 18.18 -4.47 -11.71
CA GLU A 11 18.24 -4.57 -13.16
C GLU A 11 17.17 -3.64 -13.73
N GLU A 12 17.57 -2.44 -14.16
CA GLU A 12 16.72 -1.54 -14.92
C GLU A 12 16.46 -2.17 -16.29
N ASN A 13 15.49 -3.08 -16.36
CA ASN A 13 15.01 -3.61 -17.62
C ASN A 13 14.11 -2.56 -18.28
N ILE A 14 14.73 -1.71 -19.11
CA ILE A 14 14.11 -0.63 -19.89
C ILE A 14 13.50 -1.18 -21.21
N GLU A 15 13.36 -2.50 -21.35
CA GLU A 15 12.73 -3.10 -22.53
C GLU A 15 11.21 -2.99 -22.40
N ILE A 16 10.61 -2.11 -23.22
CA ILE A 16 9.16 -1.95 -23.33
C ILE A 16 8.64 -3.06 -24.27
N THR A 17 8.29 -4.20 -23.69
CA THR A 17 7.81 -5.42 -24.36
C THR A 17 6.35 -5.33 -24.79
N GLY A 18 5.59 -4.32 -24.31
CA GLY A 18 4.17 -4.18 -24.56
C GLY A 18 3.30 -5.11 -23.72
N TYR A 19 3.90 -5.85 -22.79
CA TYR A 19 3.23 -6.63 -21.74
C TYR A 19 3.28 -5.91 -20.38
N GLU A 20 3.81 -4.69 -20.33
CA GLU A 20 3.87 -3.93 -19.09
C GLU A 20 2.45 -3.66 -18.57
N SER A 21 2.29 -3.85 -17.26
CA SER A 21 1.13 -3.40 -16.49
C SER A 21 0.75 -1.96 -16.86
N VAL A 22 -0.55 -1.64 -16.80
CA VAL A 22 -1.14 -0.36 -17.25
C VAL A 22 -0.46 0.91 -16.70
N LEU A 23 0.38 0.78 -15.66
CA LEU A 23 1.15 1.86 -15.06
C LEU A 23 2.48 2.21 -15.74
N GLY A 24 3.08 1.34 -16.57
CA GLY A 24 4.30 1.60 -17.37
C GLY A 24 5.56 2.09 -16.62
N GLY A 25 6.68 1.36 -16.69
CA GLY A 25 8.01 1.79 -16.20
C GLY A 25 8.53 1.03 -14.97
N GLN A 26 9.48 1.62 -14.22
CA GLN A 26 10.24 0.98 -13.13
C GLN A 26 9.40 0.54 -11.91
N LEU A 27 8.13 0.97 -11.84
CA LEU A 27 7.12 0.59 -10.84
C LEU A 27 6.08 -0.42 -11.40
N ALA A 28 6.25 -0.93 -12.62
CA ALA A 28 5.23 -1.74 -13.30
C ALA A 28 4.88 -3.04 -12.57
N GLU A 29 5.79 -3.60 -11.75
CA GLU A 29 5.57 -4.89 -11.09
C GLU A 29 4.99 -4.76 -9.67
N LYS A 30 5.10 -3.59 -9.03
CA LYS A 30 4.79 -3.41 -7.61
C LYS A 30 3.78 -2.28 -7.39
N ALA A 31 2.75 -2.58 -6.62
CA ALA A 31 1.78 -1.63 -6.13
C ALA A 31 1.90 -1.52 -4.60
N VAL A 32 1.63 -0.34 -4.06
CA VAL A 32 1.36 -0.15 -2.64
C VAL A 32 -0.11 -0.44 -2.36
N TRP A 33 -0.33 -1.24 -1.33
CA TRP A 33 -1.65 -1.64 -0.85
C TRP A 33 -1.75 -1.37 0.65
N VAL A 34 -2.93 -0.95 1.10
CA VAL A 34 -3.22 -0.71 2.52
C VAL A 34 -4.24 -1.74 3.00
N ASP A 35 -3.87 -2.49 4.04
CA ASP A 35 -4.77 -3.38 4.75
C ASP A 35 -5.72 -2.55 5.64
N GLU A 36 -6.88 -2.22 5.09
CA GLU A 36 -7.92 -1.44 5.79
C GLU A 36 -8.46 -2.14 7.04
N ALA A 37 -8.35 -3.47 7.12
CA ALA A 37 -8.76 -4.25 8.29
C ALA A 37 -7.94 -3.87 9.52
N LYS A 38 -6.62 -3.79 9.33
CA LYS A 38 -5.65 -3.51 10.39
C LYS A 38 -5.41 -2.02 10.61
N CYS A 39 -5.65 -1.20 9.59
CA CYS A 39 -5.41 0.23 9.67
C CYS A 39 -6.18 0.86 10.85
N ILE A 40 -5.49 1.62 11.70
CA ILE A 40 -6.08 2.31 12.85
C ILE A 40 -6.42 3.79 12.58
N GLY A 41 -6.24 4.26 11.35
CA GLY A 41 -6.54 5.65 11.00
C GLY A 41 -5.61 6.68 11.66
N CYS A 42 -4.34 6.35 11.89
CA CYS A 42 -3.36 7.26 12.51
C CYS A 42 -2.91 8.43 11.62
N GLN A 43 -3.22 8.37 10.32
CA GLN A 43 -2.96 9.41 9.30
C GLN A 43 -1.49 9.73 9.02
N TYR A 44 -0.51 9.07 9.64
CA TYR A 44 0.92 9.33 9.36
C TYR A 44 1.28 9.14 7.89
N CYS A 45 0.79 8.08 7.26
CA CYS A 45 1.01 7.82 5.83
C CYS A 45 0.54 8.96 4.93
N VAL A 46 -0.59 9.61 5.25
CA VAL A 46 -1.11 10.75 4.50
C VAL A 46 -0.25 12.00 4.69
N HIS A 47 0.36 12.18 5.87
CA HIS A 47 1.26 13.31 6.12
C HIS A 47 2.62 13.15 5.45
N VAL A 48 3.12 11.91 5.34
CA VAL A 48 4.40 11.60 4.69
C VAL A 48 4.26 11.58 3.17
N ALA A 49 3.24 10.91 2.64
CA ALA A 49 3.02 10.70 1.21
C ALA A 49 1.57 11.07 0.82
N SER A 50 1.30 12.38 0.80
CA SER A 50 -0.05 12.94 0.62
C SER A 50 -0.63 12.76 -0.77
N ASN A 51 0.20 12.47 -1.78
CA ASN A 51 -0.28 12.24 -3.14
C ASN A 51 -0.59 10.75 -3.38
N THR A 52 0.01 9.86 -2.59
CA THR A 52 -0.17 8.40 -2.65
C THR A 52 -1.29 7.91 -1.74
N PHE A 53 -1.42 8.43 -0.52
CA PHE A 53 -2.41 7.94 0.46
C PHE A 53 -3.48 8.98 0.80
N THR A 54 -4.68 8.48 1.07
CA THR A 54 -5.78 9.25 1.65
C THR A 54 -6.36 8.52 2.87
N VAL A 55 -7.27 9.18 3.60
CA VAL A 55 -8.09 8.56 4.63
C VAL A 55 -9.55 8.61 4.19
N ASP A 56 -10.21 7.46 4.23
CA ASP A 56 -11.64 7.32 3.99
C ASP A 56 -12.44 7.99 5.10
N GLU A 57 -13.34 8.90 4.74
CA GLU A 57 -14.13 9.68 5.70
C GLU A 57 -15.17 8.83 6.46
N PHE A 58 -15.60 7.70 5.89
CA PHE A 58 -16.65 6.86 6.47
C PHE A 58 -16.12 5.89 7.52
N HIS A 59 -14.97 5.25 7.25
CA HIS A 59 -14.37 4.24 8.11
C HIS A 59 -13.17 4.75 8.90
N GLY A 60 -12.65 5.94 8.55
CA GLY A 60 -11.44 6.52 9.13
C GLY A 60 -10.17 5.72 8.78
N ARG A 61 -10.21 4.87 7.74
CA ARG A 61 -9.12 3.98 7.33
C ARG A 61 -8.29 4.64 6.23
N SER A 62 -7.00 4.38 6.19
CA SER A 62 -6.17 4.85 5.08
C SER A 62 -6.36 3.97 3.85
N ARG A 63 -6.27 4.57 2.66
CA ARG A 63 -6.31 3.92 1.35
C ARG A 63 -5.21 4.47 0.45
N ALA A 64 -4.66 3.62 -0.41
CA ALA A 64 -3.78 4.06 -1.50
C ALA A 64 -4.65 4.55 -2.66
N ILE A 65 -4.45 5.80 -3.10
CA ILE A 65 -5.21 6.41 -4.21
C ILE A 65 -4.43 6.44 -5.51
N ARG A 66 -3.09 6.47 -5.43
CA ARG A 66 -2.19 6.58 -6.57
C ARG A 66 -0.91 5.82 -6.27
N GLN A 67 -0.50 4.99 -7.21
CA GLN A 67 0.73 4.20 -7.11
C GLN A 67 1.98 5.04 -7.43
N ASP A 68 1.78 6.10 -8.23
CA ASP A 68 2.77 7.03 -8.75
C ASP A 68 2.65 8.44 -8.11
N GLY A 69 1.93 8.56 -6.99
CA GLY A 69 1.63 9.86 -6.38
C GLY A 69 2.89 10.58 -5.87
N ASP A 70 3.76 9.83 -5.22
CA ASP A 70 5.02 10.28 -4.61
C ASP A 70 6.18 9.37 -5.05
N SER A 71 7.42 9.79 -4.81
CA SER A 71 8.62 8.97 -5.08
C SER A 71 8.64 7.69 -4.23
N SER A 72 9.24 6.62 -4.74
CA SER A 72 9.33 5.33 -4.05
C SER A 72 9.95 5.42 -2.65
N ASP A 73 10.94 6.29 -2.44
CA ASP A 73 11.57 6.52 -1.13
C ASP A 73 10.58 7.10 -0.10
N VAL A 74 9.73 8.03 -0.52
CA VAL A 74 8.69 8.66 0.32
C VAL A 74 7.57 7.67 0.64
N ILE A 75 7.21 6.82 -0.33
CA ILE A 75 6.24 5.75 -0.09
C ILE A 75 6.81 4.72 0.90
N GLN A 76 8.10 4.39 0.78
CA GLN A 76 8.78 3.50 1.73
C GLN A 76 8.83 4.09 3.14
N GLU A 77 9.13 5.39 3.27
CA GLU A 77 9.09 6.08 4.56
C GLU A 77 7.69 6.03 5.20
N ALA A 78 6.64 6.21 4.39
CA ALA A 78 5.25 6.12 4.86
C ALA A 78 4.90 4.70 5.34
N ILE A 79 5.43 3.66 4.67
CA ILE A 79 5.30 2.26 5.09
C ILE A 79 5.97 2.05 6.45
N ASP A 80 7.23 2.44 6.58
CA ASP A 80 8.05 2.23 7.79
C ASP A 80 7.52 3.00 9.01
N THR A 81 6.80 4.11 8.77
CA THR A 81 6.19 4.94 9.82
C THR A 81 4.88 4.34 10.36
N CYS A 82 4.31 3.33 9.71
CA CYS A 82 3.01 2.79 10.10
C CYS A 82 3.08 2.03 11.44
N PRO A 83 2.38 2.48 12.50
CA PRO A 83 2.51 1.88 13.85
C PRO A 83 1.90 0.47 13.97
N VAL A 84 1.07 0.06 13.01
CA VAL A 84 0.41 -1.25 12.97
C VAL A 84 0.81 -2.08 11.75
N ASP A 85 1.80 -1.60 10.99
CA ASP A 85 2.34 -2.28 9.81
C ASP A 85 1.24 -2.78 8.85
N CYS A 86 0.36 -1.86 8.46
CA CYS A 86 -0.79 -2.15 7.59
C CYS A 86 -0.61 -1.73 6.13
N ILE A 87 0.61 -1.34 5.72
CA ILE A 87 0.89 -0.88 4.35
C ILE A 87 1.95 -1.81 3.77
N HIS A 88 1.70 -2.37 2.59
CA HIS A 88 2.56 -3.38 2.00
C HIS A 88 2.79 -3.14 0.51
N TRP A 89 3.99 -3.46 0.05
CA TRP A 89 4.27 -3.64 -1.37
C TRP A 89 3.74 -5.00 -1.81
N VAL A 90 2.87 -4.99 -2.82
CA VAL A 90 2.24 -6.17 -3.41
C VAL A 90 2.49 -6.17 -4.92
N LYS A 91 2.26 -7.32 -5.59
CA LYS A 91 2.31 -7.32 -7.05
C LYS A 91 1.11 -6.55 -7.60
N PHE A 92 1.31 -5.81 -8.67
CA PHE A 92 0.22 -5.06 -9.31
C PHE A 92 -0.95 -5.97 -9.71
N GLU A 93 -0.65 -7.17 -10.20
CA GLU A 93 -1.66 -8.18 -10.59
C GLU A 93 -2.53 -8.67 -9.43
N GLU A 94 -2.01 -8.67 -8.20
CA GLU A 94 -2.70 -9.16 -7.00
C GLU A 94 -3.54 -8.05 -6.32
N LEU A 95 -3.37 -6.79 -6.74
CA LEU A 95 -4.01 -5.65 -6.11
C LEU A 95 -5.54 -5.75 -6.15
N ASP A 96 -6.10 -6.11 -7.31
CA ASP A 96 -7.56 -6.21 -7.50
C ASP A 96 -8.16 -7.30 -6.61
N ASP A 97 -7.49 -8.45 -6.47
CA ASP A 97 -7.91 -9.54 -5.59
C ASP A 97 -7.88 -9.13 -4.11
N LEU A 98 -6.84 -8.39 -3.70
CA LEU A 98 -6.70 -7.88 -2.35
C LEU A 98 -7.79 -6.84 -2.02
N GLU A 99 -8.06 -5.90 -2.92
CA GLU A 99 -9.15 -4.92 -2.74
C GLU A 99 -10.52 -5.61 -2.67
N ASN A 100 -10.77 -6.59 -3.53
CA ASN A 100 -11.99 -7.39 -3.49
C ASN A 100 -12.14 -8.21 -2.20
N SER A 101 -11.03 -8.60 -1.56
CA SER A 101 -11.07 -9.29 -0.27
C SER A 101 -11.48 -8.34 0.87
N LEU A 102 -10.98 -7.10 0.86
CA LEU A 102 -11.31 -6.08 1.85
C LEU A 102 -12.79 -5.68 1.81
N ASP A 103 -13.39 -5.59 0.61
CA ASP A 103 -14.82 -5.25 0.47
C ASP A 103 -15.72 -6.33 1.11
N ARG A 104 -15.33 -7.60 1.04
CA ARG A 104 -16.08 -8.71 1.65
C ARG A 104 -16.03 -8.72 3.16
N ASP A 105 -14.93 -8.27 3.76
CA ASP A 105 -14.69 -8.39 5.20
C ASP A 105 -15.52 -7.42 6.05
N MET A 106 -16.31 -6.52 5.44
CA MET A 106 -17.25 -5.59 6.10
C MET A 106 -16.71 -5.03 7.42
N PHE A 107 -15.64 -4.25 7.35
CA PHE A 107 -15.03 -3.66 8.54
C PHE A 107 -16.03 -2.78 9.30
N GLN A 108 -16.02 -2.91 10.63
CA GLN A 108 -16.81 -2.03 11.47
C GLN A 108 -16.12 -0.67 11.60
N THR A 109 -16.90 0.40 11.48
CA THR A 109 -16.46 1.76 11.84
C THR A 109 -15.82 1.76 13.24
N PHE A 110 -14.75 2.55 13.41
CA PHE A 110 -14.15 2.75 14.73
C PHE A 110 -15.22 3.11 15.78
N GLY A 111 -15.08 2.55 16.97
CA GLY A 111 -15.99 2.81 18.10
C GLY A 111 -17.25 1.94 18.14
N LYS A 112 -17.49 1.07 17.15
CA LYS A 112 -18.51 0.03 17.28
C LYS A 112 -17.95 -1.17 18.08
N PRO A 113 -18.69 -1.70 19.06
CA PRO A 113 -18.25 -2.88 19.80
C PRO A 113 -18.13 -4.08 18.84
N PRO A 114 -17.13 -4.97 19.04
CA PRO A 114 -16.93 -6.13 18.18
C PRO A 114 -18.22 -6.94 18.04
N ARG A 115 -18.50 -7.45 16.84
CA ARG A 115 -19.66 -8.31 16.61
C ARG A 115 -19.40 -9.64 17.30
N VAL A 116 -19.92 -9.80 18.52
CA VAL A 116 -19.98 -11.09 19.21
C VAL A 116 -21.10 -11.91 18.58
N ASN A 117 -20.72 -13.02 17.93
CA ASN A 117 -21.67 -14.05 17.51
C ASN A 117 -22.25 -14.68 18.78
N LYS A 118 -23.54 -14.43 19.06
CA LYS A 118 -24.25 -15.16 20.12
C LYS A 118 -24.45 -16.60 19.64
N HIS A 119 -23.69 -17.53 20.20
CA HIS A 119 -24.01 -18.95 20.20
C HIS A 119 -25.21 -19.22 21.10
#